data_AF-A0A1V9DA45-F1
#
_entry.id   AF-A0A1V9DA45-F1
#
_cell.length_a   1.000
_cell.length_b   1.000
_cell.length_c   1.000
_cell.angle_alpha   90.00
_cell.angle_beta   90.00
_cell.angle_gamma   90.00
#
_symmetry.space_group_name_H-M   'P 1'
#
loop_
_entity.id
_entity.type
_entity.pdbx_description
1 polymer ?
#
loop_
_entity_poly.entity_id
_entity_poly.type
_entity_poly.pdbx_seq_one_letter_code
_entity_poly.pdbx_strand_id
1 'polypeptide(L)'
;MKSAAFSETSNRSVEQVSECIYRGWSSTEVIEKDPSTHIEHANERLTVYAWQDSMFADLYRRGKGSEVRFYKTFNMGPEVLADRSGIVKRCA
;
A
#
# COMPACT_ATOMS: atom_id res chain seq x y z
N MET A 1 12.06 -10.90 10.46
CA MET A 1 11.26 -9.70 10.15
C MET A 1 11.28 -9.49 8.65
N LYS A 2 10.12 -9.31 7.99
CA LYS A 2 10.08 -8.90 6.57
C LYS A 2 10.54 -7.43 6.51
N SER A 3 11.58 -7.13 5.73
CA SER A 3 12.03 -5.75 5.52
C SER A 3 11.08 -5.05 4.54
N ALA A 4 10.72 -3.80 4.81
CA ALA A 4 9.95 -3.00 3.88
C ALA A 4 10.75 -2.78 2.60
N ALA A 5 10.09 -2.91 1.44
CA ALA A 5 10.68 -2.56 0.16
C ALA A 5 10.96 -1.05 0.07
N PHE A 6 10.10 -0.24 0.70
CA PHE A 6 10.39 1.16 1.04
C PHE A 6 9.42 1.66 2.13
N SER A 7 9.71 2.85 2.66
CA SER A 7 8.86 3.59 3.58
C SER A 7 8.77 5.07 3.20
N GLU A 8 7.61 5.68 3.38
CA GLU A 8 7.30 7.08 3.07
C GLU A 8 6.49 7.69 4.22
N THR A 9 6.46 9.03 4.31
CA THR A 9 5.66 9.75 5.31
C THR A 9 4.72 10.73 4.63
N SER A 10 3.49 10.82 5.15
CA SER A 10 2.47 11.71 4.65
C SER A 10 2.00 12.69 5.73
N ASN A 11 1.59 13.88 5.30
CA ASN A 11 0.81 14.80 6.13
C ASN A 11 -0.68 14.41 6.21
N ARG A 12 -1.12 13.40 5.43
CA ARG A 12 -2.50 12.88 5.42
C ARG A 12 -2.70 11.82 6.49
N SER A 13 -3.94 11.67 6.95
CA SER A 13 -4.28 10.63 7.95
C SER A 13 -4.13 9.23 7.37
N VAL A 14 -4.01 8.22 8.24
CA VAL A 14 -3.91 6.82 7.80
C VAL A 14 -5.12 6.39 6.96
N GLU A 15 -6.32 6.88 7.29
CA GLU A 15 -7.56 6.58 6.56
C GLU A 15 -7.57 7.21 5.15
N GLN A 16 -7.03 8.42 5.01
CA GLN A 16 -6.91 9.08 3.70
C GLN A 16 -5.91 8.37 2.79
N VAL A 17 -4.75 7.99 3.34
CA VAL A 17 -3.71 7.31 2.57
C VAL A 17 -4.15 5.87 2.23
N SER A 18 -4.79 5.15 3.16
CA SER A 18 -5.25 3.78 2.89
C SER A 18 -6.31 3.73 1.79
N GLU A 19 -7.28 4.66 1.81
CA GLU A 19 -8.32 4.74 0.78
C GLU A 19 -7.73 5.09 -0.60
N CYS A 20 -6.74 5.99 -0.64
CA CYS A 20 -6.03 6.32 -1.88
C CYS A 20 -5.33 5.09 -2.48
N ILE A 21 -4.60 4.34 -1.65
CA ILE A 21 -3.89 3.13 -2.09
C ILE A 21 -4.88 2.07 -2.56
N TYR A 22 -5.93 1.81 -1.77
CA TYR A 22 -6.98 0.85 -2.11
C TYR A 22 -7.59 1.15 -3.48
N ARG A 23 -7.99 2.40 -3.73
CA ARG A 23 -8.54 2.81 -5.03
C ARG A 23 -7.53 2.63 -6.15
N GLY A 24 -6.30 3.12 -5.97
CA GLY A 24 -5.26 2.99 -6.97
C GLY A 24 -4.96 1.53 -7.33
N TRP A 25 -4.87 0.64 -6.35
CA TRP A 25 -4.64 -0.78 -6.62
C TRP A 25 -5.85 -1.46 -7.26
N SER A 26 -7.07 -1.15 -6.80
CA SER A 26 -8.32 -1.74 -7.30
C SER A 26 -8.73 -1.28 -8.71
N SER A 27 -8.27 -0.10 -9.16
CA SER A 27 -8.70 0.52 -10.42
C SER A 27 -7.62 0.59 -11.50
N THR A 28 -6.37 0.23 -11.19
CA THR A 28 -5.29 0.33 -12.20
C THR A 28 -5.44 -0.76 -13.24
N GLU A 29 -5.64 -0.36 -14.51
CA GLU A 29 -5.79 -1.25 -15.67
C GLU A 29 -4.44 -1.70 -16.25
N VAL A 30 -3.36 -0.99 -15.95
CA VAL A 30 -2.00 -1.25 -16.46
C VAL A 30 -1.56 -2.67 -16.15
N ILE A 31 -2.06 -3.23 -15.05
CA ILE A 31 -1.69 -4.53 -14.54
C ILE A 31 -2.96 -5.10 -13.94
N GLU A 32 -3.45 -6.17 -14.57
CA GLU A 32 -4.61 -6.98 -14.21
C GLU A 32 -5.31 -6.53 -12.92
N LYS A 33 -6.56 -6.08 -13.08
CA LYS A 33 -7.43 -5.72 -11.96
C LYS A 33 -7.33 -6.79 -10.89
N ASP A 34 -6.92 -6.40 -9.70
CA ASP A 34 -6.73 -7.33 -8.59
C ASP A 34 -7.97 -7.31 -7.68
N PRO A 35 -8.86 -8.31 -7.80
CA PRO A 35 -10.08 -8.37 -7.01
C PRO A 35 -9.82 -8.70 -5.52
N SER A 36 -8.58 -9.06 -5.16
CA SER A 36 -8.22 -9.38 -3.77
C SER A 36 -7.84 -8.15 -2.94
N THR A 37 -7.83 -6.95 -3.54
CA THR A 37 -7.50 -5.73 -2.81
C THR A 37 -8.50 -5.47 -1.70
N HIS A 38 -8.02 -5.31 -0.46
CA HIS A 38 -8.87 -5.00 0.68
C HIS A 38 -8.09 -4.27 1.78
N ILE A 39 -8.81 -3.73 2.76
CA ILE A 39 -8.24 -3.01 3.90
C ILE A 39 -8.53 -3.81 5.17
N GLU A 40 -7.50 -4.05 5.96
CA GLU A 40 -7.63 -4.59 7.31
C GLU A 40 -7.21 -3.56 8.36
N HIS A 41 -7.90 -3.61 9.49
CA HIS A 41 -7.61 -2.79 10.67
C HIS A 41 -7.11 -3.69 11.78
N ALA A 42 -5.87 -3.46 12.24
CA ALA A 42 -5.29 -4.21 13.34
C ALA A 42 -4.59 -3.25 14.31
N ASN A 43 -5.14 -3.11 15.52
CA ASN A 43 -4.63 -2.18 16.55
C ASN A 43 -4.48 -0.74 16.01
N GLU A 44 -3.28 -0.16 16.08
CA GLU A 44 -2.95 1.19 15.61
C GLU A 44 -2.48 1.24 14.14
N ARG A 45 -2.69 0.14 13.40
CA ARG A 45 -2.23 -0.02 12.03
C ARG A 45 -3.39 -0.30 11.09
N LEU A 46 -3.39 0.39 9.95
CA LEU A 46 -4.18 0.01 8.79
C LEU A 46 -3.28 -0.73 7.81
N THR A 47 -3.79 -1.79 7.18
CA THR A 47 -3.03 -2.50 6.13
C THR A 47 -3.89 -2.57 4.89
N VAL A 48 -3.36 -2.10 3.76
CA VAL A 48 -3.98 -2.35 2.46
C VAL A 48 -3.29 -3.56 1.87
N TYR A 49 -4.05 -4.60 1.58
CA TYR A 49 -3.58 -5.84 0.96
C TYR A 49 -3.93 -5.88 -0.52
N ALA A 50 -3.10 -6.61 -1.28
CA ALA A 50 -3.28 -6.92 -2.69
C ALA A 50 -2.53 -8.22 -3.03
N TRP A 51 -2.94 -8.85 -4.13
CA TRP A 51 -2.50 -10.13 -4.68
C TRP A 51 -2.48 -11.23 -3.63
N GLN A 52 -3.65 -11.56 -3.09
CA GLN A 52 -3.80 -12.61 -2.09
C GLN A 52 -2.78 -12.42 -0.96
N ASP A 53 -2.72 -11.17 -0.46
CA ASP A 53 -1.90 -10.72 0.67
C ASP A 53 -0.38 -10.80 0.45
N SER A 54 0.04 -11.05 -0.78
CA SER A 54 1.44 -11.16 -1.16
C SER A 54 2.08 -9.79 -1.44
N MET A 55 1.28 -8.74 -1.51
CA MET A 55 1.69 -7.33 -1.54
C MET A 55 0.84 -6.56 -0.54
N PHE A 56 1.48 -5.72 0.28
CA PHE A 56 0.74 -4.94 1.27
C PHE A 56 1.44 -3.64 1.64
N ALA A 57 0.64 -2.64 2.00
CA ALA A 57 1.09 -1.38 2.55
C ALA A 57 0.57 -1.26 3.98
N ASP A 58 1.48 -1.25 4.94
CA ASP A 58 1.16 -0.94 6.33
C ASP A 58 1.16 0.57 6.53
N LEU A 59 0.16 1.08 7.23
CA LEU A 59 -0.03 2.48 7.57
C LEU A 59 -0.06 2.65 9.09
N TYR A 60 0.81 3.52 9.58
CA TYR A 60 0.96 3.84 11.00
C TYR A 60 0.63 5.31 11.23
N ARG A 61 -0.08 5.61 12.31
CA ARG A 61 -0.33 7.01 12.69
C ARG A 61 0.97 7.67 13.12
N ARG A 62 1.22 8.89 12.64
CA ARG A 62 2.40 9.69 13.00
C ARG A 62 1.99 11.14 13.28
N GLY A 63 1.67 11.45 14.53
CA GLY A 63 1.16 12.76 14.91
C GLY A 63 -0.14 13.08 14.19
N LYS A 64 -0.15 14.15 13.38
CA LYS A 64 -1.30 14.52 12.53
C LYS A 64 -1.30 13.83 11.15
N GLY A 65 -0.22 13.13 10.81
CA GLY A 65 -0.04 12.46 9.52
C GLY A 65 0.08 10.94 9.65
N SER A 66 0.75 10.33 8.69
CA SER A 66 0.95 8.88 8.63
C SER A 66 2.34 8.49 8.12
N GLU A 67 2.76 7.29 8.48
CA GLU A 67 3.89 6.61 7.87
C GLU A 67 3.36 5.40 7.11
N VAL A 68 3.82 5.24 5.86
CA VAL A 68 3.50 4.11 5.00
C VAL A 68 4.73 3.23 4.85
N ARG A 69 4.55 1.92 4.90
CA ARG A 69 5.59 0.92 4.63
C ARG A 69 5.07 -0.08 3.62
N PHE A 70 5.75 -0.19 2.49
CA PHE A 70 5.35 -1.10 1.41
C PHE A 70 6.15 -2.40 1.48
N TYR A 71 5.46 -3.52 1.33
CA TYR A 71 6.01 -4.86 1.41
C TYR A 71 5.55 -5.73 0.23
N LYS A 72 6.39 -6.72 -0.11
CA LYS A 72 6.08 -7.78 -1.07
C LYS A 72 6.71 -9.09 -0.64
N THR A 73 6.04 -10.20 -0.90
CA THR A 73 6.53 -11.56 -0.59
C THR A 73 7.10 -12.29 -1.80
N PHE A 74 6.94 -11.72 -3.00
CA PHE A 74 7.39 -12.30 -4.26
C PHE A 74 8.09 -11.26 -5.14
N ASN A 75 8.75 -11.74 -6.19
CA ASN A 75 9.32 -10.89 -7.22
C ASN A 75 8.31 -10.72 -8.35
N MET A 76 7.96 -9.46 -8.61
CA MET A 76 7.10 -9.06 -9.72
C MET A 76 7.97 -8.59 -10.88
N GLY A 77 7.38 -8.50 -12.07
CA GLY A 77 7.99 -7.76 -13.18
C GLY A 77 8.34 -6.32 -12.76
N PRO A 78 9.42 -5.72 -13.31
CA PRO A 78 9.88 -4.39 -12.90
C PRO A 78 8.84 -3.30 -13.13
N GLU A 79 8.09 -3.37 -14.24
CA GLU A 79 6.97 -2.46 -14.54
C GLU A 79 5.86 -2.58 -13.49
N VAL A 80 5.61 -3.81 -13.05
CA VAL A 80 4.61 -4.12 -12.04
C VAL A 80 4.95 -3.53 -10.69
N LEU A 81 6.20 -3.71 -10.28
CA LEU A 81 6.68 -3.10 -9.06
C LEU A 81 6.67 -1.57 -9.15
N ALA A 82 7.08 -1.00 -10.28
CA ALA A 82 7.14 0.44 -10.49
C ALA A 82 5.76 1.10 -10.42
N ASP A 83 4.75 0.52 -11.06
CA ASP A 83 3.37 1.02 -10.99
C ASP A 83 2.82 0.98 -9.56
N ARG A 84 2.86 -0.19 -8.91
CA ARG A 84 2.25 -0.38 -7.58
C ARG A 84 2.97 0.42 -6.50
N SER A 85 4.29 0.45 -6.53
CA SER A 85 5.07 1.31 -5.63
C SER A 85 4.85 2.79 -5.93
N GLY A 86 4.67 3.16 -7.21
CA GLY A 86 4.33 4.50 -7.64
C GLY A 86 2.98 4.97 -7.09
N ILE A 87 1.96 4.11 -7.04
CA ILE A 87 0.66 4.40 -6.42
C ILE A 87 0.84 4.76 -4.95
N VAL A 88 1.55 3.91 -4.20
CA VAL A 88 1.80 4.14 -2.76
C VAL A 88 2.54 5.45 -2.54
N LYS A 89 3.58 5.74 -3.34
CA LYS A 89 4.33 7.00 -3.28
C LYS A 89 3.51 8.24 -3.61
N ARG A 90 2.52 8.14 -4.50
CA ARG A 90 1.61 9.26 -4.83
C ARG A 90 0.56 9.51 -3.76
N CYS A 91 0.23 8.47 -2.99
CA CYS A 91 -0.77 8.56 -1.92
C CYS A 91 -0.20 9.11 -0.61
N ALA A 92 1.03 8.73 -0.29
CA ALA A 92 1.82 9.32 0.80
C ALA A 92 2.11 10.80 0.50
#